data_AF-A0A5J4S678-F1
#
_entry.id   AF-A0A5J4S678-F1
#
_cell.length_a   1.000
_cell.length_b   1.000
_cell.length_c   1.000
_cell.angle_alpha   90.00
_cell.angle_beta   90.00
_cell.angle_gamma   90.00
#
_symmetry.space_group_name_H-M   'P 1'
#
loop_
_entity.id
_entity.type
_entity.pdbx_description
1 polymer ?
#
loop_
_entity_poly.entity_id
_entity_poly.type
_entity_poly.pdbx_seq_one_letter_code
_entity_poly.pdbx_strand_id
1 'polypeptide(L)'
;MLYANRNHSIQETCAVGGIHRRTLERFFTKWESKEGKEKFQFPSIAAGRGAKLKPEPLKEVLNDLVKEHNRNLNPLLHLLETQYRIKVCKSTLQAFLKEHGI
;
A
#
# COMPACT_ATOMS: atom_id res chain seq x y z
N MET A 1 5.09 -19.61 7.35
CA MET A 1 4.25 -20.51 8.17
C MET A 1 5.14 -21.55 8.86
N LEU A 2 5.90 -21.15 9.88
CA LEU A 2 6.74 -22.09 10.67
C LEU A 2 6.20 -22.30 12.10
N TYR A 3 5.41 -21.34 12.61
CA TYR A 3 4.86 -21.38 13.97
C TYR A 3 3.53 -22.15 14.09
N ALA A 4 2.56 -21.96 13.19
CA ALA A 4 1.29 -22.70 13.25
C ALA A 4 1.47 -24.23 13.09
N ASN A 5 2.56 -24.67 12.45
CA ASN A 5 2.87 -26.07 12.23
C ASN A 5 3.51 -26.76 13.46
N ARG A 6 3.72 -26.04 14.57
CA ARG A 6 4.33 -26.53 15.82
C ARG A 6 3.33 -26.60 16.99
N ASN A 7 2.04 -26.77 16.71
CA ASN A 7 0.95 -26.76 17.71
C ASN A 7 0.81 -25.46 18.52
N HIS A 8 1.37 -24.34 18.06
CA HIS A 8 1.14 -23.06 18.70
C HIS A 8 -0.29 -22.58 18.47
N SER A 9 -0.90 -22.10 19.54
CA SER A 9 -2.20 -21.45 19.50
C SER A 9 -2.17 -20.20 18.62
N ILE A 10 -3.36 -19.81 18.12
CA ILE A 10 -3.51 -18.54 17.39
C ILE A 10 -3.05 -17.37 18.27
N GLN A 11 -3.26 -17.44 19.59
CA GLN A 11 -2.85 -16.39 20.54
C GLN A 11 -1.33 -16.22 20.61
N GLU A 12 -0.58 -17.31 20.70
CA GLU A 12 0.89 -17.26 20.69
C GLU A 12 1.42 -16.72 19.35
N THR A 13 0.79 -17.12 18.25
CA THR A 13 1.15 -16.61 16.92
C THR A 13 0.86 -15.11 16.78
N CYS A 14 -0.24 -14.62 17.38
CA CYS A 14 -0.55 -13.19 17.45
C CYS A 14 0.53 -12.42 18.22
N ALA A 15 0.92 -12.95 19.38
CA ALA A 15 1.90 -12.32 20.27
C ALA A 15 3.28 -12.23 19.61
N VAL A 16 3.74 -13.30 18.97
CA VAL A 16 5.04 -13.33 18.28
C VAL A 16 5.04 -12.47 17.01
N GLY A 17 3.95 -12.49 16.25
CA GLY A 17 3.86 -11.77 14.98
C GLY A 17 3.46 -10.30 15.10
N GLY A 18 3.00 -9.83 16.26
CA GLY A 18 2.35 -8.53 16.39
C GLY A 18 1.09 -8.40 15.52
N ILE A 19 0.45 -9.53 15.18
CA ILE A 19 -0.70 -9.58 14.27
C ILE A 19 -1.95 -9.76 15.11
N HIS A 20 -2.99 -8.98 14.81
CA HIS A 20 -4.27 -9.12 15.48
C HIS A 20 -4.93 -10.48 15.15
N ARG A 21 -5.55 -11.14 16.15
CA ARG A 21 -6.24 -12.44 16.02
C ARG A 21 -7.15 -12.51 14.80
N ARG A 22 -8.01 -11.51 14.65
CA ARG A 22 -8.96 -11.40 13.52
C ARG A 22 -8.28 -11.38 12.14
N THR A 23 -7.06 -10.86 12.05
CA THR A 23 -6.28 -10.85 10.81
C THR A 23 -5.80 -12.27 10.47
N LEU A 24 -5.31 -13.00 11.47
CA LEU A 24 -4.92 -14.41 11.29
C LEU A 24 -6.12 -15.29 10.95
N GLU A 25 -7.25 -15.15 11.65
CA GLU A 25 -8.48 -15.88 11.35
C GLU A 25 -8.94 -15.66 9.91
N ARG A 26 -9.05 -14.39 9.48
CA ARG A 26 -9.42 -14.05 8.10
C ARG A 26 -8.43 -14.59 7.07
N PHE A 27 -7.14 -14.62 7.42
CA PHE A 27 -6.12 -15.19 6.56
C PHE A 27 -6.33 -16.70 6.42
N PHE A 28 -6.49 -17.45 7.52
CA PHE A 28 -6.68 -18.90 7.47
C PHE A 28 -7.98 -19.31 6.79
N THR A 29 -9.10 -18.64 7.09
CA THR A 29 -10.38 -18.91 6.40
C THR A 29 -10.26 -18.74 4.88
N LYS A 30 -9.56 -17.70 4.41
CA LYS A 30 -9.34 -17.49 2.97
C LYS A 30 -8.29 -18.43 2.38
N TRP A 31 -7.32 -18.86 3.18
CA TRP A 31 -6.30 -19.83 2.77
C TRP A 31 -6.89 -21.23 2.58
N GLU A 32 -7.80 -21.63 3.46
CA GLU A 32 -8.50 -22.91 3.40
C GLU A 32 -9.49 -22.97 2.24
N SER A 33 -10.10 -21.83 1.86
CA SER A 33 -10.97 -21.74 0.69
C SER A 33 -10.23 -21.77 -0.66
N LYS A 34 -8.91 -22.01 -0.67
CA LYS A 34 -8.07 -22.04 -1.88
C LYS A 34 -7.47 -23.43 -2.08
N GLU A 35 -7.46 -23.89 -3.33
CA GLU A 35 -6.99 -25.23 -3.68
C GLU A 35 -5.75 -25.19 -4.59
N GLY A 36 -4.96 -26.26 -4.54
CA GLY A 36 -3.82 -26.48 -5.44
C GLY A 36 -2.83 -25.31 -5.49
N LYS A 37 -2.50 -24.86 -6.71
CA LYS A 37 -1.51 -23.80 -6.96
C LYS A 37 -1.94 -22.42 -6.45
N GLU A 38 -3.25 -22.15 -6.35
CA GLU A 38 -3.75 -20.87 -5.84
C GLU A 38 -3.40 -20.67 -4.36
N LYS A 39 -3.34 -21.77 -3.59
CA LYS A 39 -2.97 -21.74 -2.19
C LYS A 39 -1.56 -21.15 -2.02
N PHE A 40 -0.60 -21.61 -2.80
CA PHE A 40 0.77 -21.09 -2.76
C PHE A 40 0.92 -19.65 -3.30
N GLN A 41 -0.01 -19.19 -4.14
CA GLN A 41 -0.02 -17.83 -4.69
C GLN A 41 -0.81 -16.84 -3.83
N PHE A 42 -1.71 -17.30 -2.96
CA PHE A 42 -2.48 -16.45 -2.06
C PHE A 42 -1.66 -15.51 -1.16
N PRO A 43 -0.51 -15.90 -0.59
CA PRO A 43 0.26 -15.00 0.27
C PRO A 43 1.13 -14.05 -0.57
N SER A 44 1.20 -14.24 -1.88
CA SER A 44 1.95 -13.37 -2.77
C SER A 44 1.30 -11.99 -2.86
N ILE A 45 2.14 -10.97 -2.94
CA ILE A 45 1.68 -9.60 -3.18
C ILE A 45 1.07 -9.53 -4.59
N ALA A 46 -0.25 -9.33 -4.66
CA ALA A 46 -0.92 -9.09 -5.93
C ALA A 46 -0.38 -7.82 -6.58
N ALA A 47 -0.30 -7.80 -7.91
CA ALA A 47 0.06 -6.60 -8.66
C ALA A 47 -0.86 -5.42 -8.25
N GLY A 48 -0.24 -4.30 -7.86
CA GLY A 48 -0.96 -3.12 -7.35
C GLY A 48 -1.27 -3.12 -5.84
N ARG A 49 -0.98 -4.20 -5.09
CA ARG A 49 -1.08 -4.26 -3.62
C ARG A 49 0.29 -4.20 -2.95
N GLY A 50 1.08 -3.17 -3.25
CA GLY A 50 2.31 -2.88 -2.50
C GLY A 50 2.07 -1.91 -1.34
N ALA A 51 3.11 -1.67 -0.53
CA ALA A 51 3.14 -0.45 0.27
C ALA A 51 2.89 0.72 -0.68
N LYS A 52 1.81 1.48 -0.46
CA LYS A 52 1.59 2.72 -1.20
C LYS A 52 2.83 3.57 -0.93
N LEU A 53 3.55 3.96 -1.98
CA LEU A 53 4.63 4.92 -1.87
C LEU A 53 4.05 6.11 -1.14
N LYS A 54 4.55 6.36 0.08
CA LYS A 54 4.11 7.53 0.80
C LYS A 54 4.66 8.73 0.04
N PRO A 55 3.83 9.73 -0.31
CA PRO A 55 4.27 10.87 -1.08
C PRO A 55 5.14 11.86 -0.28
N GLU A 56 5.60 11.53 0.93
CA GLU A 56 6.50 12.43 1.67
C GLU A 56 7.79 12.82 0.91
N PRO A 57 8.48 11.93 0.16
CA PRO A 57 9.62 12.32 -0.67
C PRO A 57 9.23 13.22 -1.85
N LEU A 58 7.95 13.23 -2.24
CA LEU A 58 7.41 14.07 -3.30
C LEU A 58 7.08 15.48 -2.83
N LYS A 59 7.08 15.75 -1.52
CA LYS A 59 6.63 17.03 -0.97
C LYS A 59 7.50 18.21 -1.45
N GLU A 60 8.81 18.03 -1.49
CA GLU A 60 9.74 19.07 -1.94
C GLU A 60 9.56 19.36 -3.43
N VAL A 61 9.55 18.30 -4.24
CA VAL A 61 9.32 18.37 -5.69
C VAL A 61 7.96 18.98 -6.03
N LEU A 62 6.90 18.60 -5.32
CA LEU A 62 5.55 19.10 -5.56
C LEU A 62 5.42 20.58 -5.24
N ASN A 63 6.13 21.08 -4.23
CA ASN A 63 6.13 22.51 -3.90
C ASN A 63 6.70 23.36 -5.05
N ASP A 64 7.80 22.93 -5.65
CA ASP A 64 8.43 23.65 -6.75
C ASP A 64 7.57 23.59 -8.01
N LEU A 65 7.02 22.41 -8.34
CA LEU A 65 6.14 22.24 -9.49
C LEU A 65 4.80 22.98 -9.35
N VAL A 66 4.25 23.10 -8.14
CA VAL A 66 3.01 23.87 -7.90
C VAL A 66 3.24 25.37 -8.07
N LYS A 67 4.41 25.88 -7.65
CA LYS A 67 4.80 27.28 -7.89
C LYS A 67 4.99 27.56 -9.37
N GLU A 68 5.64 26.66 -10.10
CA GLU A 68 5.91 26.81 -11.53
C GLU A 68 4.63 26.72 -12.39
N HIS A 69 3.69 25.85 -12.03
CA HIS A 69 2.46 25.62 -12.79
C HIS A 69 1.20 26.27 -12.19
N ASN A 70 1.34 27.21 -11.25
CA ASN A 70 0.24 27.97 -10.63
C ASN A 70 -0.94 27.08 -10.18
N ARG A 71 -0.65 25.99 -9.44
CA ARG A 71 -1.63 24.99 -8.95
C ARG A 71 -2.44 24.25 -10.03
N ASN A 72 -2.04 24.30 -11.30
CA ASN A 72 -2.72 23.50 -12.32
C ASN A 72 -2.38 22.01 -12.16
N LEU A 73 -3.39 21.21 -11.84
CA LEU A 73 -3.24 19.78 -11.53
C LEU A 73 -2.96 18.91 -12.76
N ASN A 74 -3.40 19.31 -13.95
CA ASN A 74 -3.23 18.46 -15.14
C ASN A 74 -1.74 18.36 -15.58
N PRO A 75 -0.96 19.46 -15.63
CA PRO A 75 0.49 19.39 -15.86
C PRO A 75 1.22 18.59 -14.77
N LEU A 76 0.83 18.77 -13.50
CA LEU A 76 1.41 18.06 -12.37
C LEU A 76 1.23 16.55 -12.49
N LEU A 77 0.03 16.09 -12.83
CA LEU A 77 -0.24 14.66 -13.04
C LEU A 77 0.60 14.08 -14.17
N HIS A 78 0.76 14.82 -15.27
CA HIS A 78 1.58 14.38 -16.39
C HIS A 78 3.06 14.28 -16.01
N LEU A 79 3.60 15.29 -15.33
CA LEU A 79 5.01 15.29 -14.88
C LEU A 79 5.30 14.19 -13.87
N LEU A 80 4.38 13.93 -12.93
CA LEU A 80 4.51 12.84 -11.97
C LEU A 80 4.55 11.47 -12.67
N GLU A 81 3.71 11.27 -13.69
CA GLU A 81 3.68 10.02 -14.45
C GLU A 81 4.90 9.87 -15.36
N THR A 82 5.36 10.94 -16.02
CA THR A 82 6.47 10.89 -16.98
C THR A 82 7.84 10.92 -16.32
N GLN A 83 8.13 11.90 -15.47
CA GLN A 83 9.47 12.08 -14.88
C GLN A 83 9.68 11.17 -13.66
N TYR A 84 8.67 11.05 -12.81
CA TYR A 84 8.79 10.33 -11.54
C TYR A 84 8.25 8.89 -11.63
N ARG A 85 7.61 8.51 -12.75
CA ARG A 85 6.92 7.21 -12.94
C ARG A 85 5.91 6.91 -11.84
N ILE A 86 5.32 7.97 -11.26
CA ILE A 86 4.34 7.88 -10.18
C ILE A 86 2.97 8.15 -10.75
N LYS A 87 2.15 7.09 -10.75
CA LYS A 87 0.76 7.18 -11.15
C LYS A 87 -0.10 7.51 -9.93
N VAL A 88 -0.58 8.74 -9.87
CA VAL A 88 -1.53 9.21 -8.85
C VAL A 88 -2.81 9.70 -9.52
N CYS A 89 -3.96 9.46 -8.89
CA CYS A 89 -5.20 10.07 -9.34
C CYS A 89 -5.31 11.50 -8.81
N LYS A 90 -6.07 12.33 -9.53
CA LYS A 90 -6.28 13.75 -9.20
C LYS A 90 -6.75 13.97 -7.74
N SER A 91 -7.65 13.11 -7.24
CA SER A 91 -8.15 13.21 -5.87
C SER A 91 -7.08 12.94 -4.81
N THR A 92 -6.13 12.04 -5.07
CA THR A 92 -5.01 11.76 -4.17
C THR A 92 -4.04 12.94 -4.15
N LEU A 93 -3.74 13.51 -5.32
CA LEU A 93 -2.89 14.69 -5.42
C LEU A 93 -3.53 15.90 -4.72
N GLN A 94 -4.82 16.13 -4.89
CA GLN A 94 -5.55 17.20 -4.19
C GLN A 94 -5.56 17.03 -2.67
N ALA A 95 -5.81 15.81 -2.18
CA ALA A 95 -5.78 15.51 -0.75
C ALA A 95 -4.39 15.80 -0.17
N PHE A 96 -3.34 15.37 -0.88
CA PHE A 96 -1.96 15.60 -0.48
C PHE A 96 -1.57 17.09 -0.43
N LEU A 97 -1.94 17.86 -1.46
CA LEU A 97 -1.70 19.31 -1.48
C LEU A 97 -2.42 20.02 -0.33
N LYS A 98 -3.69 19.65 -0.08
CA LYS A 98 -4.49 20.21 1.01
C LYS A 98 -3.93 19.88 2.39
N GLU A 99 -3.48 18.64 2.60
CA GLU A 99 -2.88 18.18 3.86
C GLU A 99 -1.57 18.91 4.17
N HIS A 100 -0.81 19.28 3.13
CA HIS A 100 0.48 19.96 3.28
C HIS A 100 0.44 21.49 3.09
N GLY A 101 -0.73 22.07 2.85
CA GLY A 101 -0.92 23.52 2.71
C GLY A 101 -0.33 24.11 1.42
N ILE A 102 -0.18 23.29 0.39
CA ILE A 102 0.39 23.63 -0.93
C ILE A 102 -0.73 24.00 -1.92
#